data_AF-A0A0F9HXT8-F1
#
_entry.id   AF-A0A0F9HXT8-F1
#
_cell.length_a   1.000
_cell.length_b   1.000
_cell.length_c   1.000
_cell.angle_alpha   90.00
_cell.angle_beta   90.00
_cell.angle_gamma   90.00
#
_symmetry.space_group_name_H-M   'P 1'
#
loop_
_entity.id
_entity.type
_entity.pdbx_description
1 polymer ?
#
loop_
_entity_poly.entity_id
_entity_poly.type
_entity_poly.pdbx_seq_one_letter_code
_entity_poly.pdbx_strand_id
1 'polypeptide(L)'
;MTGFGKSIFCRCGNKFNNEAIATIGDASGLQPSAADGNFYFRLFNTATNDETTVGTEASYSGYDKITVPRTTGGFTVTVSVLTNATLLEFGECTSGPETLRYWGLFTDATIKTEAYRLYWGQLPTDLS
;
A
#
# COMPACT_ATOMS: atom_id res chain seq x y z
N MET A 1 15.00 7.92 10.33
CA MET A 1 14.18 7.61 9.15
C MET A 1 14.58 6.26 8.58
N THR A 2 13.76 5.22 8.75
CA THR A 2 13.95 3.93 8.06
C THR A 2 13.00 3.88 6.88
N GLY A 3 13.52 4.16 5.68
CA GLY A 3 12.73 4.07 4.48
C GLY A 3 12.23 2.65 4.21
N PHE A 4 11.02 2.55 3.70
CA PHE A 4 10.32 1.30 3.50
C PHE A 4 10.30 0.91 2.02
N GLY A 5 11.26 0.09 1.60
CA GLY A 5 11.20 -0.63 0.33
C GLY A 5 10.43 -1.94 0.51
N LYS A 6 9.24 -2.06 -0.07
CA LYS A 6 8.54 -3.36 -0.13
C LYS A 6 8.48 -3.92 -1.52
N SER A 7 8.86 -5.19 -1.59
CA SER A 7 8.53 -6.08 -2.69
C SER A 7 7.31 -6.90 -2.27
N ILE A 8 6.22 -6.78 -3.00
CA ILE A 8 5.02 -7.58 -2.84
C ILE A 8 5.02 -8.61 -3.96
N PHE A 9 4.99 -9.89 -3.61
CA PHE A 9 4.82 -10.95 -4.58
C PHE A 9 3.34 -11.06 -4.92
N CYS A 10 2.97 -10.72 -6.16
CA CYS A 10 1.60 -10.78 -6.65
C CYS A 10 1.56 -11.13 -8.13
N ARG A 11 0.42 -11.61 -8.64
CA ARG A 11 0.11 -11.46 -10.06
C ARG A 11 -0.42 -10.05 -10.30
N CYS A 12 0.51 -9.11 -10.31
CA CYS A 12 0.23 -7.69 -10.24
C CYS A 12 -0.29 -7.14 -11.57
N GLY A 13 0.32 -7.56 -12.69
CA GLY A 13 -0.03 -7.10 -14.04
C GLY A 13 -0.14 -5.57 -14.12
N ASN A 14 -1.08 -5.06 -14.92
CA ASN A 14 -1.29 -3.62 -15.09
C ASN A 14 -2.13 -2.94 -13.99
N LYS A 15 -2.55 -3.68 -12.94
CA LYS A 15 -3.52 -3.20 -11.92
C LYS A 15 -3.03 -1.99 -11.11
N PHE A 16 -1.72 -1.81 -11.00
CA PHE A 16 -1.10 -0.76 -10.17
C PHE A 16 -0.72 0.50 -10.93
N ASN A 17 -0.63 0.44 -12.27
CA ASN A 17 -0.20 1.57 -13.10
C ASN A 17 -1.36 2.23 -13.86
N ASN A 18 -2.60 1.91 -13.47
CA ASN A 18 -3.82 2.40 -14.13
C ASN A 18 -3.83 2.17 -15.66
N GLU A 19 -3.30 1.05 -16.09
CA GLU A 19 -3.27 0.66 -17.51
C GLU A 19 -4.35 -0.38 -17.80
N ALA A 20 -4.85 -0.39 -19.04
CA ALA A 20 -5.80 -1.41 -19.47
C ALA A 20 -5.20 -2.82 -19.35
N ILE A 21 -6.02 -3.80 -18.98
CA ILE A 21 -5.64 -5.21 -18.98
C ILE A 21 -6.29 -5.89 -20.19
N ALA A 22 -5.51 -6.04 -21.26
CA ALA A 22 -5.94 -6.73 -22.47
C ALA A 22 -6.34 -8.19 -22.18
N THR A 23 -7.10 -8.79 -23.09
CA THR A 23 -7.51 -10.22 -23.08
C THR A 23 -8.40 -10.66 -21.91
N ILE A 24 -8.89 -9.72 -21.11
CA ILE A 24 -9.89 -9.96 -20.06
C ILE A 24 -11.14 -9.13 -20.40
N GLY A 25 -12.28 -9.80 -20.62
CA GLY A 25 -13.52 -9.11 -21.01
C GLY A 25 -13.71 -9.06 -22.53
N ASP A 26 -14.07 -7.88 -23.05
CA ASP A 26 -14.31 -7.67 -24.48
C ASP A 26 -13.07 -7.16 -25.24
N ALA A 27 -13.27 -6.67 -26.47
CA ALA A 27 -12.20 -6.14 -27.32
C ALA A 27 -11.40 -5.00 -26.67
N SER A 28 -11.98 -4.28 -25.71
CA SER A 28 -11.33 -3.18 -24.99
C SER A 28 -10.52 -3.66 -23.77
N GLY A 29 -10.78 -4.86 -23.26
CA GLY A 29 -10.14 -5.39 -22.05
C GLY A 29 -10.76 -4.85 -20.75
N LEU A 30 -10.12 -5.15 -19.60
CA LEU A 30 -10.48 -4.54 -18.33
C LEU A 30 -9.99 -3.09 -18.32
N GLN A 31 -10.92 -2.16 -18.21
CA GLN A 31 -10.66 -0.73 -18.37
C GLN A 31 -9.92 -0.12 -17.17
N PRO A 32 -9.04 0.87 -17.42
CA PRO A 32 -8.48 1.69 -16.36
C PRO A 32 -9.51 2.69 -15.80
N SER A 33 -9.16 3.34 -14.69
CA SER A 33 -9.94 4.47 -14.17
C SER A 33 -9.69 5.71 -15.04
N ALA A 34 -10.71 6.57 -15.20
CA ALA A 34 -10.64 7.77 -16.04
C ALA A 34 -9.57 8.79 -15.59
N ALA A 35 -9.22 8.78 -14.31
CA ALA A 35 -8.09 9.50 -13.75
C ALA A 35 -7.25 8.54 -12.91
N ASP A 36 -5.95 8.82 -12.83
CA ASP A 36 -5.05 8.04 -12.00
C ASP A 36 -5.49 8.15 -10.54
N GLY A 37 -5.87 7.01 -9.97
CA GLY A 37 -6.16 6.90 -8.55
C GLY A 37 -4.87 6.88 -7.73
N ASN A 38 -5.03 6.84 -6.41
CA ASN A 38 -3.92 6.64 -5.48
C ASN A 38 -4.13 5.38 -4.66
N PHE A 39 -3.04 4.79 -4.22
CA PHE A 39 -3.04 3.86 -3.09
C PHE A 39 -2.41 4.53 -1.86
N TYR A 40 -2.77 4.00 -0.70
CA TYR A 40 -2.39 4.58 0.59
C TYR A 40 -1.70 3.52 1.43
N PHE A 41 -0.41 3.73 1.70
CA PHE A 41 0.34 2.92 2.65
C PHE A 41 0.09 3.42 4.07
N ARG A 42 -0.30 2.50 4.94
CA ARG A 42 -0.61 2.77 6.35
C ARG A 42 0.18 1.84 7.26
N LEU A 43 0.51 2.32 8.47
CA LEU A 43 1.20 1.55 9.50
C LEU A 43 0.25 1.18 10.64
N PHE A 44 0.47 0.02 11.23
CA PHE A 44 -0.38 -0.55 12.27
C PHE A 44 0.44 -1.08 13.44
N ASN A 45 -0.08 -0.87 14.65
CA ASN A 45 0.53 -1.35 15.90
C ASN A 45 0.02 -2.75 16.33
N THR A 46 -1.20 -3.12 15.91
CA THR A 46 -1.77 -4.46 16.10
C THR A 46 -1.82 -5.25 14.80
N ALA A 47 -1.99 -6.56 14.95
CA ALA A 47 -1.95 -7.49 13.84
C ALA A 47 -2.95 -7.12 12.74
N THR A 48 -2.42 -7.05 11.53
CA THR A 48 -3.16 -6.83 10.29
C THR A 48 -2.87 -8.01 9.35
N ASN A 49 -2.65 -9.21 9.90
CA ASN A 49 -2.01 -10.36 9.24
C ASN A 49 -2.98 -11.42 8.71
N ASP A 50 -4.29 -11.18 8.79
CA ASP A 50 -5.34 -12.03 8.24
C ASP A 50 -6.33 -11.22 7.40
N GLU A 51 -7.15 -11.91 6.61
CA GLU A 51 -8.14 -11.36 5.66
C GLU A 51 -9.34 -10.66 6.33
N THR A 52 -9.44 -10.62 7.65
CA THR A 52 -10.65 -10.13 8.35
C THR A 52 -10.36 -9.03 9.35
N THR A 53 -9.13 -8.97 9.84
CA THR A 53 -8.70 -8.09 10.91
C THR A 53 -7.88 -6.95 10.31
N VAL A 54 -8.46 -5.75 10.29
CA VAL A 54 -7.70 -4.52 10.10
C VAL A 54 -7.24 -4.05 11.47
N GLY A 55 -5.92 -4.00 11.67
CA GLY A 55 -5.32 -3.55 12.93
C GLY A 55 -5.63 -2.09 13.25
N THR A 56 -5.13 -1.62 14.38
CA THR A 56 -5.20 -0.22 14.80
C THR A 56 -4.09 0.55 14.10
N GLU A 57 -4.49 1.54 13.28
CA GLU A 57 -3.57 2.41 12.56
C GLU A 57 -2.79 3.29 13.54
N ALA A 58 -1.54 3.60 13.18
CA ALA A 58 -0.69 4.53 13.91
C ALA A 58 -1.37 5.87 14.20
N SER A 59 -1.07 6.45 15.36
CA SER A 59 -1.65 7.72 15.82
C SER A 59 -0.63 8.68 16.44
N TYR A 60 0.64 8.33 16.43
CA TYR A 60 1.73 9.18 16.92
C TYR A 60 1.85 10.51 16.16
N SER A 61 2.42 11.51 16.83
CA SER A 61 2.62 12.85 16.24
C SER A 61 3.66 12.78 15.11
N GLY A 62 3.30 13.28 13.92
CA GLY A 62 4.16 13.20 12.73
C GLY A 62 3.80 12.05 11.78
N TYR A 63 2.90 11.15 12.18
CA TYR A 63 2.36 10.15 11.28
C TYR A 63 1.42 10.76 10.24
N ASP A 64 1.68 10.45 8.96
CA ASP A 64 0.66 10.48 7.91
C ASP A 64 0.83 9.24 7.05
N LYS A 65 -0.28 8.80 6.45
CA LYS A 65 -0.27 7.74 5.43
C LYS A 65 0.52 8.24 4.22
N ILE A 66 1.19 7.33 3.53
CA ILE A 66 1.89 7.68 2.29
C ILE A 66 0.97 7.46 1.11
N THR A 67 0.72 8.52 0.36
CA THR A 67 -0.07 8.49 -0.87
C THR A 67 0.85 8.15 -2.03
N VAL A 68 0.53 7.10 -2.78
CA VAL A 68 1.31 6.63 -3.93
C VAL A 68 0.40 6.61 -5.16
N PRO A 69 0.73 7.37 -6.23
CA PRO A 69 -0.09 7.38 -7.44
C PRO A 69 -0.05 6.03 -8.13
N ARG A 70 -1.18 5.64 -8.75
CA ARG A 70 -1.30 4.40 -9.53
C ARG A 70 -0.66 4.56 -10.92
N THR A 71 0.63 4.85 -10.96
CA THR A 71 1.40 5.07 -12.19
C THR A 71 2.78 4.43 -12.07
N THR A 72 3.53 4.39 -13.18
CA THR A 72 4.93 3.94 -13.20
C THR A 72 5.86 4.79 -12.31
N GLY A 73 5.45 6.02 -11.95
CA GLY A 73 6.16 6.86 -10.98
C GLY A 73 5.90 6.47 -9.52
N GLY A 74 4.83 5.72 -9.23
CA GLY A 74 4.53 5.19 -7.90
C GLY A 74 4.99 3.74 -7.72
N PHE A 75 4.82 2.92 -8.75
CA PHE A 75 5.11 1.48 -8.70
C PHE A 75 5.94 0.99 -9.88
N THR A 76 6.91 0.14 -9.57
CA THR A 76 7.59 -0.72 -10.56
C THR A 76 6.96 -2.11 -10.49
N VAL A 77 6.30 -2.49 -11.58
CA VAL A 77 5.58 -3.76 -11.70
C VAL A 77 6.29 -4.69 -12.68
N THR A 78 6.60 -5.89 -12.23
CA THR A 78 7.00 -7.02 -13.08
C THR A 78 5.89 -8.08 -13.07
N VAL A 79 6.10 -9.20 -13.75
CA VAL A 79 5.09 -10.28 -13.85
C VAL A 79 4.60 -10.74 -12.47
N SER A 80 5.52 -10.89 -11.52
CA SER A 80 5.25 -11.50 -10.22
C SER A 80 5.65 -10.64 -9.02
N VAL A 81 6.20 -9.45 -9.26
CA VAL A 81 6.71 -8.58 -8.20
C VAL A 81 6.26 -7.15 -8.42
N LEU A 82 5.70 -6.55 -7.37
CA LEU A 82 5.42 -5.14 -7.25
C LEU A 82 6.41 -4.51 -6.28
N THR A 83 7.02 -3.41 -6.68
CA THR A 83 7.92 -2.61 -5.83
C THR A 83 7.53 -1.14 -5.90
N ASN A 84 7.82 -0.38 -4.85
CA ASN A 84 7.68 1.07 -4.89
C ASN A 84 8.74 1.64 -5.84
N ALA A 85 8.35 2.57 -6.71
CA ALA A 85 9.30 3.22 -7.63
C ALA A 85 10.28 4.13 -6.89
N THR A 86 9.90 4.62 -5.72
CA THR A 86 10.73 5.44 -4.82
C THR A 86 10.64 4.91 -3.39
N LEU A 87 11.60 5.34 -2.56
CA LEU A 87 11.57 5.04 -1.13
C LEU A 87 10.38 5.74 -0.47
N LEU A 88 9.58 4.99 0.28
CA LEU A 88 8.49 5.56 1.07
C LEU A 88 8.98 5.81 2.49
N GLU A 89 8.90 7.06 2.93
CA GLU A 89 9.37 7.49 4.25
C GLU A 89 8.18 8.01 5.07
N PHE A 90 7.90 7.33 6.18
CA PHE A 90 6.93 7.81 7.16
C PHE A 90 7.58 8.82 8.10
N GLY A 91 6.80 9.79 8.59
CA GLY A 91 7.28 10.73 9.59
C GLY A 91 7.68 10.02 10.89
N GLU A 92 8.65 10.58 11.60
CA GLU A 92 9.22 9.99 12.82
C GLU A 92 8.30 10.15 14.03
N CYS A 93 8.28 9.15 14.91
CA CYS A 93 7.61 9.24 16.21
C CYS A 93 8.47 10.08 17.17
N THR A 94 8.15 11.37 17.31
CA THR A 94 8.94 12.26 18.18
C THR A 94 8.49 12.28 19.64
N SER A 95 7.32 11.71 19.95
CA SER A 95 6.80 11.58 21.32
C SER A 95 5.73 10.50 21.42
N GLY A 96 5.67 9.82 22.58
CA GLY A 96 4.71 8.74 22.82
C GLY A 96 5.06 7.49 22.00
N PRO A 97 5.99 6.63 22.46
CA PRO A 97 6.52 5.54 21.66
C PRO A 97 5.38 4.61 21.23
N GLU A 98 5.19 4.49 19.92
CA GLU A 98 4.25 3.57 19.31
C GLU A 98 5.04 2.54 18.53
N THR A 99 4.98 1.27 18.96
CA THR A 99 5.65 0.19 18.23
C THR A 99 4.80 -0.22 17.03
N LEU A 100 5.26 0.10 15.84
CA LEU A 100 4.61 -0.26 14.59
C LEU A 100 5.22 -1.55 14.06
N ARG A 101 4.36 -2.51 13.75
CA ARG A 101 4.77 -3.87 13.41
C ARG A 101 4.24 -4.32 12.07
N TYR A 102 3.20 -3.67 11.57
CA TYR A 102 2.52 -4.09 10.37
C TYR A 102 2.23 -2.92 9.43
N TRP A 103 1.95 -3.27 8.18
CA TRP A 103 1.61 -2.33 7.13
C TRP A 103 0.42 -2.85 6.33
N GLY A 104 -0.29 -1.92 5.67
CA GLY A 104 -1.35 -2.25 4.72
C GLY A 104 -1.39 -1.26 3.56
N LEU A 105 -1.81 -1.75 2.40
CA LEU A 105 -2.03 -0.98 1.17
C LEU A 105 -3.53 -0.85 0.91
N PHE A 106 -4.04 0.38 0.94
CA PHE A 106 -5.46 0.68 0.82
C PHE A 106 -5.80 1.41 -0.49
N THR A 107 -7.02 1.20 -0.98
CA THR A 107 -7.56 1.91 -2.16
C THR A 107 -8.24 3.24 -1.82
N ASP A 108 -8.51 3.50 -0.54
CA ASP A 108 -9.23 4.69 -0.08
C ASP A 108 -8.45 5.46 1.00
N ALA A 109 -8.52 6.80 0.92
CA ALA A 109 -7.82 7.72 1.81
C ALA A 109 -8.38 7.74 3.23
N THR A 110 -9.63 7.31 3.40
CA THR A 110 -10.40 7.45 4.65
C THR A 110 -10.90 6.11 5.15
N ILE A 111 -11.39 5.24 4.27
CA ILE A 111 -11.98 3.95 4.63
C ILE A 111 -10.86 2.94 4.92
N LYS A 112 -10.94 2.30 6.09
CA LYS A 112 -9.94 1.36 6.62
C LYS A 112 -10.56 -0.01 6.90
N THR A 113 -11.55 -0.40 6.10
CA THR A 113 -12.15 -1.74 6.21
C THR A 113 -11.44 -2.70 5.28
N GLU A 114 -11.65 -3.99 5.51
CA GLU A 114 -10.98 -5.01 4.70
C GLU A 114 -11.28 -4.89 3.21
N ALA A 115 -12.51 -4.53 2.85
CA ALA A 115 -12.92 -4.41 1.44
C ALA A 115 -12.05 -3.41 0.64
N TYR A 116 -11.32 -2.54 1.31
CA TYR A 116 -10.44 -1.53 0.71
C TYR A 116 -8.96 -1.84 0.91
N ARG A 117 -8.59 -2.92 1.61
CA ARG A 117 -7.21 -3.34 1.83
C ARG A 117 -6.82 -4.38 0.78
N LEU A 118 -5.82 -4.06 -0.04
CA LEU A 118 -5.37 -4.95 -1.11
C LEU A 118 -4.26 -5.90 -0.66
N TYR A 119 -3.34 -5.39 0.16
CA TYR A 119 -2.19 -6.12 0.66
C TYR A 119 -1.87 -5.68 2.07
N TRP A 120 -1.27 -6.59 2.82
CA TRP A 120 -0.84 -6.36 4.18
C TRP A 120 0.36 -7.25 4.49
N GLY A 121 1.02 -6.95 5.61
CA GLY A 121 2.06 -7.81 6.12
C GLY A 121 2.75 -7.23 7.35
N GLN A 122 3.68 -8.02 7.87
CA GLN A 122 4.57 -7.57 8.93
C GLN A 122 5.73 -6.75 8.37
N LEU A 123 6.21 -5.78 9.13
CA LEU A 123 7.45 -5.09 8.87
C LEU A 123 8.63 -6.05 9.16
N PRO A 124 9.72 -6.02 8.36
CA PRO A 124 10.92 -6.83 8.65
C PRO A 124 11.57 -6.50 9.99
N THR A 125 11.42 -5.25 10.42
CA THR A 125 11.86 -4.73 11.71
C THR A 125 10.78 -3.80 12.23
N ASP A 126 10.45 -3.94 13.52
CA ASP A 126 9.54 -3.02 14.19
C ASP A 126 10.08 -1.59 14.10
N LEU A 127 9.18 -0.63 13.94
CA LEU A 127 9.49 0.80 14.02
C LEU A 127 9.05 1.30 15.39
N SER A 128 9.86 2.14 16.03
CA SER A 128 9.63 2.72 17.35
C SER A 128 10.05 4.17 17.39
#